data_AF-A0A6G7XHY8-F1
#
_entry.id   AF-A0A6G7XHY8-F1
#
_cell.length_a   1.000
_cell.length_b   1.000
_cell.length_c   1.000
_cell.angle_alpha   90.00
_cell.angle_beta   90.00
_cell.angle_gamma   90.00
#
_symmetry.space_group_name_H-M   'P 1'
#
loop_
_entity.id
_entity.type
_entity.pdbx_description
1 polymer ?
#
loop_
_entity_poly.entity_id
_entity_poly.type
_entity_poly.pdbx_seq_one_letter_code
_entity_poly.pdbx_strand_id
1 'polypeptide(L)'
;MSGRFSPRDVFRGLLDGLRFRRQDEGNERPDVLSILVLFGLPTLAALGVVCFGIQFTGADQILAGAALLCGSLMAAFAQVASWRERVLARARSVEKVRVRALNEATAHILFCLMVSVVTVTATFILANIELGDHPPVWLTCVAVGASAISAATFLYIGLSIVIVANLLWDAYQHEEDEAEREKLPE
;
A
#
# COMPACT_ATOMS: atom_id res chain seq x y z
N MET A 1 5.74 24.29 12.10
CA MET A 1 4.67 23.30 12.35
C MET A 1 4.33 22.41 11.13
N SER A 2 5.00 22.55 9.97
CA SER A 2 4.69 21.80 8.74
C SER A 2 5.33 20.40 8.62
N GLY A 3 6.29 20.05 9.48
CA GLY A 3 7.00 18.76 9.38
C GLY A 3 6.11 17.53 9.65
N ARG A 4 5.08 17.66 10.49
CA ARG A 4 4.20 16.53 10.88
C ARG A 4 3.26 16.06 9.77
N PHE A 5 2.96 16.92 8.79
CA PHE A 5 2.11 16.60 7.65
C PHE A 5 2.92 16.30 6.39
N SER A 6 4.25 16.16 6.47
CA SER A 6 5.08 15.85 5.31
C SER A 6 5.04 14.35 5.00
N PRO A 7 4.37 13.90 3.91
CA PRO A 7 4.38 12.49 3.51
C PRO A 7 5.73 12.05 2.93
N ARG A 8 6.69 12.99 2.78
CA ARG A 8 7.92 12.78 2.02
C ARG A 8 8.76 11.63 2.56
N ASP A 9 8.83 11.47 3.88
CA ASP A 9 9.68 10.43 4.48
C ASP A 9 9.05 9.04 4.33
N VAL A 10 7.73 8.94 4.43
CA VAL A 10 6.98 7.69 4.16
C VAL A 10 7.09 7.31 2.68
N PHE A 11 6.95 8.30 1.78
CA PHE A 11 7.07 8.09 0.34
C PHE A 11 8.49 7.70 -0.08
N ARG A 12 9.53 8.28 0.54
CA ARG A 12 10.92 7.84 0.33
C ARG A 12 11.11 6.40 0.79
N GLY A 13 10.60 6.04 1.97
CA GLY A 13 10.64 4.66 2.47
C GLY A 13 9.95 3.66 1.53
N LEU A 14 8.83 4.04 0.90
CA LEU A 14 8.15 3.25 -0.12
C LEU A 14 9.05 3.05 -1.36
N LEU A 15 9.61 4.14 -1.90
CA LEU A 15 10.45 4.08 -3.09
C LEU A 15 11.78 3.35 -2.87
N ASP A 16 12.34 3.45 -1.66
CA ASP A 16 13.57 2.75 -1.29
C ASP A 16 13.31 1.25 -1.05
N GLY A 17 12.07 0.88 -0.71
CA GLY A 17 11.59 -0.50 -0.68
C GLY A 17 11.52 -1.16 -2.07
N LEU A 18 11.03 -0.43 -3.07
CA LEU A 18 10.88 -0.91 -4.46
C LEU A 18 12.21 -1.12 -5.23
N ARG A 19 13.33 -1.37 -4.54
CA ARG A 19 14.64 -1.67 -5.13
C ARG A 19 14.97 -3.15 -4.93
N PHE A 20 15.61 -3.78 -5.92
CA PHE A 20 15.84 -5.23 -5.91
C PHE A 20 16.63 -5.71 -4.67
N ARG A 21 16.03 -6.65 -3.92
CA ARG A 21 16.60 -7.32 -2.71
C ARG A 21 17.77 -8.27 -3.01
N ARG A 22 18.01 -8.61 -4.28
CA ARG A 22 18.81 -9.81 -4.68
C ARG A 22 20.24 -9.56 -5.19
N GLN A 23 20.77 -8.34 -5.12
CA GLN A 23 22.17 -8.11 -5.48
C GLN A 23 22.98 -7.73 -4.26
N ASP A 24 23.74 -8.70 -3.78
CA ASP A 24 24.99 -8.44 -3.08
C ASP A 24 25.74 -7.30 -3.79
N GLU A 25 26.25 -6.36 -2.99
CA GLU A 25 27.22 -5.34 -3.39
C GLU A 25 26.69 -4.19 -4.29
N GLY A 26 26.21 -3.12 -3.63
CA GLY A 26 26.47 -1.75 -4.06
C GLY A 26 25.72 -1.17 -5.26
N ASN A 27 24.92 -1.95 -5.99
CA ASN A 27 24.21 -1.47 -7.19
C ASN A 27 22.74 -1.95 -7.24
N GLU A 28 21.94 -1.50 -6.28
CA GLU A 28 20.50 -1.79 -6.23
C GLU A 28 19.75 -1.09 -7.37
N ARG A 29 19.31 -1.87 -8.37
CA ARG A 29 18.45 -1.35 -9.44
C ARG A 29 16.99 -1.22 -8.95
N PRO A 30 16.25 -0.20 -9.41
CA PRO A 30 14.82 -0.09 -9.13
C PRO A 30 14.07 -1.27 -9.76
N ASP A 31 13.12 -1.85 -9.04
CA ASP A 31 12.21 -2.86 -9.57
C ASP A 31 11.16 -2.18 -10.45
N VAL A 32 11.54 -1.96 -11.70
CA VAL A 32 10.71 -1.30 -12.71
C VAL A 32 9.39 -2.05 -12.93
N LEU A 33 9.38 -3.38 -12.77
CA LEU A 33 8.17 -4.18 -12.94
C LEU A 33 7.20 -3.91 -11.79
N SER A 34 7.67 -3.97 -10.54
CA SER A 34 6.83 -3.66 -9.38
C SER A 34 6.32 -2.23 -9.41
N ILE A 35 7.15 -1.26 -9.81
CA ILE A 35 6.73 0.14 -10.00
C ILE A 35 5.65 0.23 -11.09
N LEU A 36 5.87 -0.41 -12.24
CA LEU A 36 4.92 -0.35 -13.36
C LEU A 36 3.60 -1.02 -13.03
N VAL A 37 3.60 -2.13 -12.29
CA VAL A 37 2.38 -2.80 -11.83
C VAL A 37 1.68 -1.93 -10.78
N LEU A 38 2.41 -1.46 -9.77
CA LEU A 38 1.86 -0.76 -8.62
C LEU A 38 1.29 0.62 -8.98
N PHE A 39 1.88 1.33 -9.94
CA PHE A 39 1.38 2.64 -10.37
C PHE A 39 0.63 2.57 -11.71
N GLY A 40 1.04 1.69 -12.62
CA GLY A 40 0.42 1.58 -13.95
C GLY A 40 -0.98 1.01 -13.89
N LEU A 41 -1.23 -0.09 -13.16
CA LEU A 41 -2.57 -0.68 -13.08
C LEU A 41 -3.60 0.28 -12.45
N PRO A 42 -3.33 0.94 -11.30
CA PRO A 42 -4.21 1.98 -10.77
C PRO A 42 -4.48 3.12 -11.74
N THR A 43 -3.44 3.57 -12.47
CA THR A 43 -3.59 4.65 -13.45
C THR A 43 -4.48 4.23 -14.61
N LEU A 44 -4.30 3.01 -15.12
CA LEU A 44 -5.15 2.45 -16.18
C LEU A 44 -6.60 2.29 -15.71
N ALA A 45 -6.83 1.86 -14.47
CA ALA A 45 -8.16 1.80 -13.89
C ALA A 45 -8.82 3.18 -13.82
N ALA A 46 -8.09 4.20 -13.35
CA ALA A 46 -8.56 5.58 -13.31
C ALA A 46 -8.94 6.09 -14.72
N LEU A 47 -8.05 5.89 -15.68
CA LEU A 47 -8.25 6.30 -17.07
C LEU A 47 -9.44 5.57 -17.69
N GLY A 48 -9.60 4.27 -17.44
CA GLY A 48 -10.77 3.51 -17.89
C GLY A 48 -12.07 4.12 -17.36
N VAL A 49 -12.14 4.42 -16.07
CA VAL A 49 -13.33 5.06 -15.46
C VAL A 49 -13.62 6.41 -16.11
N VAL A 50 -12.61 7.24 -16.33
CA VAL A 50 -12.78 8.57 -16.96
C VAL A 50 -13.20 8.45 -18.42
N CYS A 51 -12.51 7.63 -19.21
CA CYS A 51 -12.76 7.48 -20.65
C CYS A 51 -14.14 6.92 -20.96
N PHE A 52 -14.65 6.01 -20.11
CA PHE A 52 -15.98 5.42 -20.25
C PHE A 52 -17.06 6.18 -19.47
N GLY A 53 -16.71 7.25 -18.75
CA GLY A 53 -17.66 8.02 -17.94
C GLY A 53 -18.33 7.18 -16.84
N ILE A 54 -17.62 6.20 -16.29
CA ILE A 54 -18.19 5.28 -15.30
C ILE A 54 -18.39 6.02 -13.97
N GLN A 55 -19.57 5.85 -13.41
CA GLN A 55 -19.91 6.32 -12.09
C GLN A 55 -20.22 5.12 -11.19
N PHE A 56 -19.61 5.05 -10.01
CA PHE A 56 -20.00 4.06 -9.02
C PHE A 56 -21.29 4.47 -8.32
N THR A 57 -22.22 3.53 -8.23
CA THR A 57 -23.53 3.72 -7.57
C THR A 57 -23.53 3.19 -6.13
N GLY A 58 -22.60 2.30 -5.79
CA GLY A 58 -22.47 1.69 -4.45
C GLY A 58 -21.48 2.42 -3.54
N ALA A 59 -21.51 3.75 -3.47
CA ALA A 59 -20.52 4.54 -2.72
C ALA A 59 -20.44 4.14 -1.23
N ASP A 60 -21.57 3.83 -0.60
CA ASP A 60 -21.64 3.39 0.80
C ASP A 60 -20.91 2.06 1.04
N GLN A 61 -21.01 1.12 0.10
CA GLN A 61 -20.35 -0.18 0.18
C GLN A 61 -18.83 -0.02 0.06
N ILE A 62 -18.39 0.85 -0.86
CA ILE A 62 -16.98 1.17 -1.05
C ILE A 62 -16.43 1.88 0.19
N LEU A 63 -17.18 2.82 0.76
CA LEU A 63 -16.81 3.51 2.00
C LEU A 63 -16.67 2.55 3.19
N ALA A 64 -17.62 1.62 3.35
CA ALA A 64 -17.55 0.57 4.36
C ALA A 64 -16.33 -0.34 4.16
N GLY A 65 -16.05 -0.74 2.92
CA GLY A 65 -14.85 -1.51 2.56
C GLY A 65 -13.56 -0.75 2.89
N ALA A 66 -13.50 0.55 2.62
CA ALA A 66 -12.34 1.39 2.92
C ALA A 66 -12.11 1.53 4.44
N ALA A 67 -13.19 1.63 5.23
CA ALA A 67 -13.10 1.65 6.68
C ALA A 67 -12.55 0.32 7.24
N LEU A 68 -13.02 -0.82 6.73
CA LEU A 68 -12.50 -2.14 7.09
C LEU A 68 -11.02 -2.29 6.72
N LEU A 69 -10.64 -1.87 5.51
CA LEU A 69 -9.25 -1.87 5.07
C LEU A 69 -8.37 -1.02 5.97
N CYS A 70 -8.79 0.19 6.33
CA CYS A 70 -8.06 1.06 7.24
C CYS A 70 -7.82 0.38 8.60
N GLY A 71 -8.86 -0.22 9.20
CA GLY A 71 -8.73 -0.97 10.44
C GLY A 71 -7.77 -2.15 10.32
N SER A 72 -7.85 -2.91 9.22
CA SER A 72 -6.97 -4.05 8.96
C SER A 72 -5.51 -3.63 8.77
N LEU A 73 -5.25 -2.51 8.09
CA LEU A 73 -3.91 -1.96 7.87
C LEU A 73 -3.31 -1.44 9.18
N MET A 74 -4.11 -0.80 10.04
CA MET A 74 -3.65 -0.39 11.38
C MET A 74 -3.29 -1.60 12.24
N ALA A 75 -4.10 -2.67 12.20
CA ALA A 75 -3.79 -3.90 12.90
C ALA A 75 -2.51 -4.57 12.36
N ALA A 76 -2.37 -4.66 11.04
CA ALA A 76 -1.17 -5.19 10.39
C ALA A 76 0.08 -4.38 10.75
N PHE A 77 0.00 -3.04 10.76
CA PHE A 77 1.08 -2.17 11.21
C PHE A 77 1.53 -2.50 12.64
N ALA A 78 0.59 -2.64 13.57
CA ALA A 78 0.90 -2.98 14.96
C ALA A 78 1.64 -4.33 15.08
N GLN A 79 1.22 -5.34 14.29
CA GLN A 79 1.88 -6.64 14.25
C GLN A 79 3.31 -6.56 13.70
N VAL A 80 3.51 -5.86 12.57
CA VAL A 80 4.84 -5.68 11.95
C VAL A 80 5.77 -4.88 12.86
N ALA A 81 5.27 -3.84 13.54
CA ALA A 81 6.04 -3.07 14.51
C ALA A 81 6.50 -3.94 15.70
N SER A 82 5.61 -4.82 16.19
CA SER A 82 5.92 -5.76 17.26
C SER A 82 6.98 -6.81 16.84
N TRP A 83 6.91 -7.31 15.60
CA TRP A 83 7.96 -8.17 15.05
C TRP A 83 9.30 -7.45 14.95
N ARG A 84 9.30 -6.21 14.46
CA ARG A 84 10.51 -5.39 14.35
C ARG A 84 11.20 -5.20 15.70
N GLU A 85 10.44 -4.91 16.76
CA GLU A 85 10.98 -4.76 18.10
C GLU A 85 11.62 -6.07 18.60
N ARG A 86 10.95 -7.21 18.41
CA ARG A 86 11.49 -8.53 18.78
C ARG A 86 12.78 -8.87 18.04
N VAL A 87 12.86 -8.55 16.75
CA VAL A 87 14.07 -8.77 15.94
C VAL A 87 15.20 -7.86 16.42
N LEU A 88 14.94 -6.57 16.65
CA LEU A 88 15.96 -5.64 17.15
C LEU A 88 16.50 -6.03 18.54
N ALA A 89 15.66 -6.62 19.39
CA ALA A 89 16.08 -7.08 20.72
C ALA A 89 17.07 -8.26 20.71
N ARG A 90 17.15 -9.02 19.60
CA ARG A 90 18.00 -10.22 19.48
C ARG A 90 19.45 -9.91 19.05
N ALA A 91 19.74 -8.68 18.64
CA ALA A 91 21.08 -8.12 18.43
C ALA A 91 22.05 -8.97 17.57
N ARG A 92 21.57 -9.73 16.56
CA ARG A 92 22.45 -10.47 15.62
C ARG A 92 22.68 -9.66 14.33
N SER A 93 23.90 -9.69 13.80
CA SER A 93 24.27 -8.96 12.56
C SER A 93 23.52 -9.47 11.30
N VAL A 94 23.09 -10.73 11.31
CA VAL A 94 22.32 -11.39 10.23
C VAL A 94 20.89 -10.83 10.12
N GLU A 95 20.36 -10.23 11.19
CA GLU A 95 18.98 -9.72 11.25
C GLU A 95 18.77 -8.41 10.47
N LYS A 96 19.84 -7.78 9.94
CA LYS A 96 19.75 -6.52 9.18
C LYS A 96 18.86 -6.62 7.94
N VAL A 97 18.92 -7.75 7.23
CA VAL A 97 18.08 -8.00 6.04
C VAL A 97 16.61 -8.13 6.43
N ARG A 98 16.31 -8.76 7.58
CA ARG A 98 14.95 -8.89 8.11
C ARG A 98 14.37 -7.56 8.57
N VAL A 99 15.16 -6.74 9.28
CA VAL A 99 14.75 -5.40 9.71
C VAL A 99 14.43 -4.52 8.50
N ARG A 100 15.18 -4.65 7.40
CA ARG A 100 14.90 -3.93 6.16
C ARG A 100 13.55 -4.33 5.55
N ALA A 101 13.27 -5.62 5.40
CA ALA A 101 11.99 -6.10 4.87
C ALA A 101 10.80 -5.68 5.76
N LEU A 102 10.96 -5.71 7.08
CA LEU A 102 9.95 -5.22 8.01
C LEU A 102 9.73 -3.69 7.90
N ASN A 103 10.80 -2.91 7.71
CA ASN A 103 10.68 -1.46 7.49
C ASN A 103 9.98 -1.15 6.16
N GLU A 104 10.27 -1.92 5.11
CA GLU A 104 9.62 -1.80 3.81
C GLU A 104 8.13 -2.14 3.86
N ALA A 105 7.78 -3.28 4.47
CA ALA A 105 6.39 -3.65 4.71
C ALA A 105 5.66 -2.56 5.53
N THR A 106 6.33 -2.00 6.53
CA THR A 106 5.81 -0.88 7.32
C THR A 106 5.55 0.36 6.46
N ALA A 107 6.48 0.71 5.56
CA ALA A 107 6.34 1.85 4.66
C ALA A 107 5.15 1.67 3.70
N HIS A 108 4.98 0.47 3.12
CA HIS A 108 3.81 0.15 2.29
C HIS A 108 2.51 0.26 3.07
N ILE A 109 2.43 -0.30 4.29
CA ILE A 109 1.22 -0.23 5.12
C ILE A 109 0.89 1.23 5.47
N LEU A 110 1.87 2.02 5.91
CA LEU A 110 1.66 3.43 6.24
C LEU A 110 1.23 4.24 5.02
N PHE A 111 1.84 4.01 3.86
CA PHE A 111 1.43 4.69 2.64
C PHE A 111 0.00 4.28 2.23
N CYS A 112 -0.36 3.00 2.36
CA CYS A 112 -1.74 2.54 2.13
C CYS A 112 -2.74 3.17 3.08
N LEU A 113 -2.37 3.45 4.33
CA LEU A 113 -3.22 4.21 5.25
C LEU A 113 -3.44 5.64 4.76
N MET A 114 -2.40 6.31 4.25
CA MET A 114 -2.55 7.65 3.66
C MET A 114 -3.44 7.63 2.40
N VAL A 115 -3.23 6.64 1.52
CA VAL A 115 -4.05 6.44 0.32
C VAL A 115 -5.50 6.06 0.68
N SER A 116 -5.72 5.33 1.79
CA SER A 116 -7.05 5.04 2.32
C SER A 116 -7.80 6.33 2.70
N VAL A 117 -7.12 7.35 3.24
CA VAL A 117 -7.76 8.65 3.52
C VAL A 117 -8.24 9.33 2.22
N VAL A 118 -7.43 9.30 1.16
CA VAL A 118 -7.84 9.81 -0.16
C VAL A 118 -9.04 9.04 -0.70
N THR A 119 -9.00 7.71 -0.55
CA THR A 119 -10.10 6.81 -0.94
C THR A 119 -11.39 7.16 -0.22
N VAL A 120 -11.36 7.22 1.11
CA VAL A 120 -12.49 7.58 1.96
C VAL A 120 -13.05 8.94 1.55
N THR A 121 -12.20 9.94 1.33
CA THR A 121 -12.61 11.29 0.91
C THR A 121 -13.33 11.26 -0.43
N ALA A 122 -12.77 10.56 -1.43
CA ALA A 122 -13.39 10.44 -2.75
C ALA A 122 -14.73 9.70 -2.69
N THR A 123 -14.82 8.60 -1.94
CA THR A 123 -16.06 7.84 -1.77
C THR A 123 -17.11 8.59 -0.98
N PHE A 124 -16.69 9.40 -0.01
CA PHE A 124 -17.60 10.26 0.76
C PHE A 124 -18.20 11.34 -0.14
N ILE A 125 -17.39 12.00 -0.98
CA ILE A 125 -17.91 12.94 -1.98
C ILE A 125 -18.94 12.25 -2.88
N LEU A 126 -18.61 11.06 -3.39
CA LEU A 126 -19.49 10.31 -4.27
C LEU A 126 -20.82 9.91 -3.59
N ALA A 127 -20.78 9.50 -2.31
CA ALA A 127 -21.96 9.12 -1.54
C ALA A 127 -22.92 10.30 -1.29
N ASN A 128 -22.41 11.54 -1.35
CA ASN A 128 -23.21 12.75 -1.14
C ASN A 128 -23.60 13.44 -2.46
N ILE A 129 -23.33 12.82 -3.62
CA ILE A 129 -23.76 13.33 -4.92
C ILE A 129 -25.03 12.58 -5.35
N GLU A 130 -26.13 13.32 -5.42
CA GLU A 130 -27.36 12.87 -6.07
C GLU A 130 -27.38 13.39 -7.51
N LEU A 131 -27.28 12.50 -8.51
CA LEU A 131 -27.53 12.90 -9.89
C LEU A 131 -28.99 12.63 -10.23
N GLY A 132 -29.74 13.70 -10.48
CA GLY A 132 -31.06 13.61 -11.12
C GLY A 132 -30.96 13.23 -12.60
N ASP A 133 -32.07 13.26 -13.33
CA ASP A 133 -32.15 12.82 -14.74
C ASP A 133 -31.31 13.68 -15.71
N HIS A 134 -31.09 14.96 -15.37
CA HIS A 134 -30.30 15.91 -16.16
C HIS A 134 -29.30 16.65 -15.27
N PRO A 135 -28.24 15.97 -14.80
CA PRO A 135 -27.26 16.60 -13.96
C PRO A 135 -26.42 17.59 -14.77
N PRO A 136 -26.01 18.72 -14.17
CA PRO A 136 -25.10 19.63 -14.85
C PRO A 136 -23.75 18.94 -15.07
N VAL A 137 -23.11 19.24 -16.21
CA VAL A 137 -21.85 18.58 -16.65
C VAL A 137 -20.77 18.60 -15.57
N TRP A 138 -20.64 19.68 -14.82
CA TRP A 138 -19.65 19.79 -13.76
C TRP A 138 -19.86 18.74 -12.64
N LEU A 139 -21.12 18.41 -12.32
CA LEU A 139 -21.44 17.43 -11.28
C LEU A 139 -21.11 16.02 -11.76
N THR A 140 -21.42 15.71 -13.03
CA THR A 140 -21.01 14.45 -13.67
C THR A 140 -19.49 14.31 -13.68
N CYS A 141 -18.75 15.37 -14.03
CA CYS A 141 -17.29 15.36 -13.99
C CYS A 141 -16.74 15.06 -12.58
N VAL A 142 -17.35 15.64 -11.53
CA VAL A 142 -16.96 15.36 -10.14
C VAL A 142 -17.27 13.91 -9.77
N ALA A 143 -18.45 13.38 -10.12
CA ALA A 143 -18.83 12.01 -9.80
C ALA A 143 -17.94 10.97 -10.50
N VAL A 144 -17.63 11.18 -11.78
CA VAL A 144 -16.69 10.34 -12.54
C VAL A 144 -15.28 10.47 -11.98
N GLY A 145 -14.83 11.68 -11.67
CA GLY A 145 -13.51 11.91 -11.06
C GLY A 145 -13.35 11.22 -9.70
N ALA A 146 -14.35 11.34 -8.82
CA ALA A 146 -14.38 10.66 -7.53
C ALA A 146 -14.40 9.13 -7.69
N SER A 147 -15.15 8.61 -8.67
CA SER A 147 -15.16 7.18 -9.00
C SER A 147 -13.80 6.70 -9.50
N ALA A 148 -13.13 7.49 -10.36
CA ALA A 148 -11.81 7.16 -10.90
C ALA A 148 -10.74 7.14 -9.81
N ILE A 149 -10.74 8.14 -8.93
CA ILE A 149 -9.84 8.18 -7.77
C ILE A 149 -10.09 6.96 -6.89
N SER A 150 -11.36 6.67 -6.55
CA SER A 150 -11.72 5.53 -5.70
C SER A 150 -11.25 4.20 -6.30
N ALA A 151 -11.45 3.99 -7.60
CA ALA A 151 -11.00 2.79 -8.31
C ALA A 151 -9.48 2.63 -8.27
N ALA A 152 -8.75 3.72 -8.58
CA ALA A 152 -7.30 3.72 -8.60
C ALA A 152 -6.72 3.43 -7.21
N THR A 153 -7.21 4.12 -6.18
CA THR A 153 -6.67 4.00 -4.83
C THR A 153 -7.01 2.64 -4.21
N PHE A 154 -8.20 2.08 -4.45
CA PHE A 154 -8.52 0.71 -4.02
C PHE A 154 -7.61 -0.32 -4.67
N LEU A 155 -7.40 -0.22 -5.98
CA LEU A 155 -6.53 -1.14 -6.71
C LEU A 155 -5.07 -1.03 -6.21
N TYR A 156 -4.60 0.19 -5.97
CA TYR A 156 -3.28 0.44 -5.39
C TYR A 156 -3.13 -0.22 -4.01
N ILE A 157 -4.11 -0.07 -3.13
CA ILE A 157 -4.10 -0.69 -1.79
C ILE A 157 -4.09 -2.21 -1.92
N GLY A 158 -4.92 -2.79 -2.78
CA GLY A 158 -4.96 -4.23 -3.03
C GLY A 158 -3.62 -4.78 -3.51
N LEU A 159 -3.00 -4.13 -4.50
CA LEU A 159 -1.66 -4.52 -4.99
C LEU A 159 -0.58 -4.37 -3.93
N SER A 160 -0.64 -3.30 -3.13
CA SER A 160 0.30 -3.09 -2.03
C SER A 160 0.19 -4.16 -0.96
N ILE A 161 -1.02 -4.63 -0.65
CA ILE A 161 -1.22 -5.74 0.29
C ILE A 161 -0.58 -7.03 -0.23
N VAL A 162 -0.66 -7.30 -1.53
CA VAL A 162 0.02 -8.46 -2.14
C VAL A 162 1.54 -8.35 -2.01
N ILE A 163 2.10 -7.16 -2.23
CA ILE A 163 3.54 -6.91 -2.02
C ILE A 163 3.92 -7.15 -0.55
N VAL A 164 3.17 -6.57 0.39
CA VAL A 164 3.40 -6.74 1.83
C VAL A 164 3.31 -8.21 2.23
N ALA A 165 2.32 -8.95 1.75
CA ALA A 165 2.16 -10.37 2.04
C ALA A 165 3.38 -11.17 1.55
N ASN A 166 3.87 -10.91 0.34
CA ASN A 166 5.07 -11.55 -0.20
C ASN A 166 6.33 -11.19 0.61
N LEU A 167 6.49 -9.93 1.02
CA LEU A 167 7.63 -9.50 1.84
C LEU A 167 7.64 -10.18 3.21
N LEU A 168 6.47 -10.30 3.84
CA LEU A 168 6.31 -10.97 5.13
C LEU A 168 6.53 -12.48 5.02
N TRP A 169 6.03 -13.10 3.94
CA TRP A 169 6.27 -14.52 3.67
C TRP A 169 7.75 -14.82 3.45
N ASP A 170 8.44 -13.99 2.66
CA ASP A 170 9.88 -14.12 2.43
C ASP A 170 10.67 -13.96 3.73
N ALA A 171 10.29 -13.01 4.59
CA ALA A 171 10.89 -12.84 5.90
C ALA A 171 10.65 -14.04 6.84
N TYR A 172 9.50 -14.71 6.73
CA TYR A 172 9.15 -15.89 7.51
C TYR A 172 9.94 -17.13 7.07
N GLN A 173 10.04 -17.40 5.76
CA GLN A 173 10.81 -18.56 5.26
C GLN A 173 12.29 -18.49 5.64
N HIS A 174 12.90 -17.32 5.53
CA HIS A 174 14.30 -17.15 5.93
C HIS A 174 14.52 -17.37 7.44
N GLU A 175 13.48 -17.23 8.28
CA GLU A 175 13.56 -17.56 9.70
C GLU A 175 13.55 -19.06 9.98
N GLU A 176 12.76 -19.81 9.24
CA GLU A 176 12.75 -21.28 9.33
C GLU A 176 14.08 -21.87 8.86
N ASP A 177 14.60 -21.42 7.71
CA ASP A 177 15.88 -21.89 7.15
C ASP A 177 17.07 -21.65 8.09
N GLU A 178 17.13 -20.48 8.74
CA GLU A 178 18.18 -20.17 9.71
C GLU A 178 18.04 -21.00 11.00
N ALA A 179 16.82 -21.22 11.47
CA ALA A 179 16.56 -22.05 12.64
C ALA A 179 16.89 -23.53 12.39
N GLU A 180 16.72 -24.02 11.15
CA GLU A 180 17.15 -25.37 10.76
C GLU A 180 18.68 -25.48 10.69
N ARG A 181 19.38 -24.49 10.14
CA ARG A 181 20.85 -24.45 10.12
C ARG A 181 21.46 -24.43 11.52
N GLU A 182 20.87 -23.70 12.47
CA GLU A 182 21.34 -23.64 13.85
C GLU A 182 21.09 -24.96 14.63
N LYS A 183 20.19 -25.83 14.14
CA LYS A 183 19.88 -27.14 14.74
C LYS A 183 20.74 -28.29 14.23
N LEU A 184 21.51 -28.10 13.15
CA LEU A 184 22.44 -29.13 12.67
C LEU A 184 23.77 -28.97 13.43
N PRO A 185 24.11 -29.86 14.38
CA PRO A 185 25.44 -29.86 14.98
C PRO A 185 26.47 -30.21 13.90
N GLU A 186 27.60 -29.50 13.90
CA GLU A 186 28.79 -29.81 13.07
C GLU A 186 29.29 -31.25 13.28
#